data_AF-A0A2T2N9N7-F1
#
_entry.id   AF-A0A2T2N9N7-F1
#
_cell.length_a   1.000
_cell.length_b   1.000
_cell.length_c   1.000
_cell.angle_alpha   90.00
_cell.angle_beta   90.00
_cell.angle_gamma   90.00
#
_symmetry.space_group_name_H-M   'P 1'
#
loop_
_entity.id
_entity.type
_entity.pdbx_description
1 polymer ?
#
loop_
_entity_poly.entity_id
_entity_poly.type
_entity_poly.pdbx_seq_one_letter_code
_entity_poly.pdbx_strand_id
1 'polypeptide(L)'
;MRCSVFAFAALAGIVMGQQKCYDLQGLELDDTYRPCGSGAGHSGCCATNKANHPDICLESGLCMATTNEHVGTIWERGCTDPTGKDPGCHSICSAAPNDSTSQTDSGQTEQVLAWNLQTCDMGTYCCRPASSTKSCCNTPSALHLTTTLGAPKLPTSTPSPLPPSNSTSPPSSSSSSSSTTTTTSPEANPTNPTNP
;
A
#
# COMPACT_ATOMS: atom_id res chain seq x y z
N MET A 1 -17.13 -52.36 -19.30
CA MET A 1 -16.71 -51.12 -19.99
C MET A 1 -17.13 -49.95 -19.13
N ARG A 2 -16.16 -49.16 -18.63
CA ARG A 2 -16.39 -48.09 -17.64
C ARG A 2 -16.68 -46.78 -18.37
N CYS A 3 -17.83 -46.16 -18.10
CA CYS A 3 -18.15 -44.80 -18.55
C CYS A 3 -17.33 -43.80 -17.73
N SER A 4 -16.35 -43.16 -18.36
CA SER A 4 -15.66 -42.01 -17.79
C SER A 4 -16.55 -40.77 -17.93
N VAL A 5 -16.99 -40.23 -16.80
CA VAL A 5 -17.66 -38.93 -16.71
C VAL A 5 -16.58 -37.86 -16.65
N PHE A 6 -16.46 -37.06 -17.70
CA PHE A 6 -15.63 -35.85 -17.70
C PHE A 6 -16.41 -34.73 -16.99
N ALA A 7 -16.08 -34.47 -15.73
CA ALA A 7 -16.56 -33.31 -15.01
C ALA A 7 -15.77 -32.06 -15.48
N PHE A 8 -16.41 -31.21 -16.27
CA PHE A 8 -15.90 -29.87 -16.57
C PHE A 8 -16.12 -28.98 -15.35
N ALA A 9 -15.06 -28.75 -14.57
CA ALA A 9 -15.03 -27.74 -13.51
C ALA A 9 -14.91 -26.35 -14.16
N ALA A 10 -16.03 -25.63 -14.22
CA ALA A 10 -16.04 -24.22 -14.61
C ALA A 10 -15.46 -23.38 -13.45
N LEU A 11 -14.23 -22.90 -13.63
CA LEU A 11 -13.63 -21.87 -12.77
C LEU A 11 -14.34 -20.54 -13.02
N ALA A 12 -15.37 -20.25 -12.22
CA ALA A 12 -15.93 -18.91 -12.12
C ALA A 12 -14.89 -18.01 -11.46
N GLY A 13 -14.18 -17.22 -12.27
CA GLY A 13 -13.32 -16.15 -11.78
C GLY A 13 -14.17 -15.13 -11.02
N ILE A 14 -13.93 -14.99 -9.72
CA ILE A 14 -14.53 -13.91 -8.93
C ILE A 14 -13.85 -12.63 -9.40
N VAL A 15 -14.54 -11.87 -10.26
CA VAL A 15 -14.14 -10.50 -10.58
C VAL A 15 -14.43 -9.69 -9.31
N MET A 16 -13.42 -9.50 -8.47
CA MET A 16 -13.51 -8.50 -7.40
C MET A 16 -13.65 -7.14 -8.09
N GLY A 17 -14.87 -6.63 -8.17
CA GLY A 17 -15.13 -5.28 -8.62
C GLY A 17 -14.26 -4.33 -7.79
N GLN A 18 -13.54 -3.44 -8.47
CA GLN A 18 -12.75 -2.40 -7.82
C GLN A 18 -13.67 -1.61 -6.90
N GLN A 19 -13.53 -1.77 -5.59
CA GLN A 19 -14.33 -1.02 -4.62
C GLN A 19 -14.09 0.48 -4.84
N LYS A 20 -15.17 1.25 -4.84
CA LYS A 20 -15.13 2.70 -4.92
C LYS A 20 -14.64 3.27 -3.60
N CYS A 21 -13.97 4.41 -3.69
CA CYS A 21 -13.52 5.18 -2.54
C CYS A 21 -14.42 6.39 -2.36
N TYR A 22 -14.75 6.68 -1.11
CA TYR A 22 -15.58 7.81 -0.72
C TYR A 22 -14.80 8.67 0.27
N ASP A 23 -14.94 9.99 0.19
CA ASP A 23 -14.33 10.91 1.12
C ASP A 23 -15.00 10.87 2.51
N LEU A 24 -14.52 11.68 3.44
CA LEU A 24 -15.07 11.75 4.79
C LEU A 24 -16.55 12.22 4.81
N GLN A 25 -17.10 12.73 3.71
CA GLN A 25 -18.50 13.12 3.57
C GLN A 25 -19.35 12.08 2.81
N GLY A 26 -18.75 10.95 2.41
CA GLY A 26 -19.41 9.91 1.64
C GLY A 26 -19.52 10.22 0.14
N LEU A 27 -18.81 11.22 -0.38
CA LEU A 27 -18.77 11.54 -1.80
C LEU A 27 -17.70 10.71 -2.50
N GLU A 28 -18.02 10.20 -3.70
CA GLU A 28 -17.08 9.38 -4.47
C GLU A 28 -15.81 10.17 -4.83
N LEU A 29 -14.66 9.59 -4.50
CA LEU A 29 -13.33 10.06 -4.89
C LEU A 29 -13.00 9.62 -6.32
N ASP A 30 -12.09 10.34 -6.96
CA ASP A 30 -11.62 10.01 -8.31
C ASP A 30 -10.86 8.67 -8.37
N ASP A 31 -10.52 8.25 -9.58
CA ASP A 31 -9.91 6.95 -9.87
C ASP A 31 -8.42 6.85 -9.46
N THR A 32 -7.82 7.93 -8.95
CA THR A 32 -6.48 7.88 -8.36
C THR A 32 -6.50 7.18 -7.00
N TYR A 33 -7.67 7.13 -6.34
CA TYR A 33 -7.87 6.48 -5.05
C TYR A 33 -8.21 5.00 -5.20
N ARG A 34 -7.58 4.17 -4.36
CA ARG A 34 -7.86 2.73 -4.26
C ARG A 34 -7.98 2.29 -2.81
N PRO A 35 -8.69 1.17 -2.58
CA PRO A 35 -8.77 0.54 -1.27
C PRO A 35 -7.38 0.22 -0.71
N CYS A 36 -7.18 0.55 0.55
CA CYS A 36 -5.95 0.38 1.29
C CYS A 36 -6.15 -0.67 2.39
N GLY A 37 -6.24 -1.94 1.99
CA GLY A 37 -6.53 -3.07 2.87
C GLY A 37 -6.14 -4.39 2.21
N SER A 38 -5.89 -5.43 3.01
CA SER A 38 -5.48 -6.75 2.51
C SER A 38 -6.61 -7.78 2.47
N GLY A 39 -7.88 -7.34 2.45
CA GLY A 39 -9.03 -8.25 2.62
C GLY A 39 -10.25 -7.91 1.77
N ALA A 40 -11.18 -8.87 1.70
CA ALA A 40 -12.53 -8.68 1.19
C ALA A 40 -13.37 -7.98 2.28
N GLY A 41 -13.34 -6.66 2.29
CA GLY A 41 -14.04 -5.84 3.28
C GLY A 41 -13.89 -4.36 2.94
N HIS A 42 -14.43 -3.46 3.77
CA HIS A 42 -14.16 -2.05 3.61
C HIS A 42 -12.77 -1.69 4.17
N SER A 43 -12.16 -0.64 3.64
CA SER A 43 -10.84 -0.18 4.06
C SER A 43 -10.64 1.29 3.77
N GLY A 44 -9.72 1.95 4.47
CA GLY A 44 -9.26 3.29 4.12
C GLY A 44 -8.84 3.41 2.65
N CYS A 45 -8.86 4.64 2.11
CA CYS A 45 -8.58 4.90 0.70
C CYS A 45 -7.36 5.80 0.52
N CYS A 46 -6.41 5.34 -0.31
CA CYS A 46 -5.17 6.05 -0.59
C CYS A 46 -4.99 6.29 -2.09
N ALA A 47 -4.30 7.37 -2.47
CA ALA A 47 -4.08 7.68 -3.88
C ALA A 47 -2.89 6.86 -4.44
N THR A 48 -3.06 5.53 -4.46
CA THR A 48 -2.05 4.56 -4.91
C THR A 48 -2.05 4.36 -6.43
N ASN A 49 -3.06 4.86 -7.14
CA ASN A 49 -3.17 4.78 -8.60
C ASN A 49 -2.70 6.07 -9.31
N LYS A 50 -1.94 6.93 -8.61
CA LYS A 50 -1.29 8.09 -9.23
C LYS A 50 -0.14 7.62 -10.12
N ALA A 51 -0.02 8.20 -11.31
CA ALA A 51 1.06 7.87 -12.24
C ALA A 51 2.46 8.22 -11.68
N ASN A 52 2.55 9.32 -10.93
CA ASN A 52 3.77 9.77 -10.28
C ASN A 52 3.53 9.85 -8.77
N HIS A 53 4.48 9.33 -8.00
CA HIS A 53 4.47 9.35 -6.53
C HIS A 53 3.17 8.76 -5.93
N PRO A 54 2.84 7.49 -6.20
CA PRO A 54 1.70 6.83 -5.55
C PRO A 54 1.94 6.77 -4.04
N ASP A 55 0.88 6.95 -3.27
CA ASP A 55 0.98 6.84 -1.82
C ASP A 55 1.23 5.39 -1.41
N ILE A 56 1.84 5.21 -0.24
CA ILE A 56 2.07 3.91 0.35
C ILE A 56 0.94 3.60 1.31
N CYS A 57 0.38 2.41 1.18
CA CYS A 57 -0.63 1.91 2.08
C CYS A 57 -0.02 1.44 3.40
N LEU A 58 -0.64 1.76 4.53
CA LEU A 58 -0.28 1.17 5.82
C LEU A 58 -1.25 0.02 6.16
N GLU A 59 -0.82 -0.91 7.00
CA GLU A 59 -1.68 -2.01 7.46
C GLU A 59 -2.95 -1.54 8.15
N SER A 60 -2.89 -0.40 8.83
CA SER A 60 -4.04 0.27 9.45
C SER A 60 -5.07 0.83 8.45
N GLY A 61 -4.76 0.85 7.16
CA GLY A 61 -5.56 1.51 6.13
C GLY A 61 -5.29 3.01 5.97
N LEU A 62 -4.35 3.55 6.75
CA LEU A 62 -3.81 4.89 6.57
C LEU A 62 -2.90 4.98 5.36
N CYS A 63 -2.71 6.20 4.88
CA CYS A 63 -1.90 6.51 3.71
C CYS A 63 -0.61 7.19 4.14
N MET A 64 0.50 6.87 3.49
CA MET A 64 1.77 7.59 3.62
C MET A 64 2.09 8.27 2.29
N ALA A 65 2.17 9.59 2.30
CA ALA A 65 2.48 10.37 1.12
C ALA A 65 3.95 10.18 0.67
N THR A 66 4.16 10.17 -0.64
CA THR A 66 5.49 9.99 -1.28
C THR A 66 5.87 11.16 -2.18
N THR A 67 5.14 12.27 -2.09
CA THR A 67 5.26 13.42 -3.00
C THR A 67 5.75 14.66 -2.26
N ASN A 68 6.75 15.35 -2.84
CA ASN A 68 7.25 16.68 -2.43
C ASN A 68 7.51 16.85 -0.91
N GLU A 69 7.07 17.97 -0.33
CA GLU A 69 7.19 18.30 1.08
C GLU A 69 6.35 17.40 2.01
N HIS A 70 5.47 16.57 1.44
CA HIS A 70 4.61 15.67 2.19
C HIS A 70 5.18 14.26 2.33
N VAL A 71 6.37 13.97 1.79
CA VAL A 71 7.00 12.65 1.91
C VAL A 71 7.04 12.20 3.37
N GLY A 72 6.49 11.01 3.63
CA GLY A 72 6.41 10.43 4.97
C GLY A 72 5.25 10.92 5.83
N THR A 73 4.46 11.90 5.35
CA THR A 73 3.25 12.34 6.05
C THR A 73 2.22 11.22 6.02
N ILE A 74 1.66 10.91 7.20
CA ILE A 74 0.62 9.90 7.34
C ILE A 74 -0.73 10.62 7.37
N TRP A 75 -1.69 10.14 6.59
CA TRP A 75 -2.96 10.83 6.41
C TRP A 75 -4.13 9.87 6.15
N GLU A 76 -5.32 10.39 6.37
CA GLU A 76 -6.62 9.74 6.16
C GLU A 76 -7.52 10.69 5.36
N ARG A 77 -8.21 10.19 4.34
CA ARG A 77 -9.16 11.00 3.53
C ARG A 77 -10.52 10.36 3.33
N GLY A 78 -10.64 9.06 3.56
CA GLY A 78 -11.85 8.36 3.16
C GLY A 78 -11.75 6.86 3.27
N CYS A 79 -12.86 6.21 2.93
CA CYS A 79 -13.01 4.77 2.98
C CYS A 79 -13.83 4.25 1.80
N THR A 80 -13.80 2.93 1.58
CA THR A 80 -14.68 2.27 0.62
C THR A 80 -16.13 2.10 1.11
N ASP A 81 -16.44 2.40 2.37
CA ASP A 81 -17.82 2.55 2.86
C ASP A 81 -18.24 4.02 2.73
N PRO A 82 -19.28 4.35 1.94
CA PRO A 82 -19.77 5.72 1.81
C PRO A 82 -20.33 6.29 3.13
N THR A 83 -20.59 5.47 4.13
CA THR A 83 -21.01 5.92 5.46
C THR A 83 -19.84 6.05 6.43
N GLY A 84 -18.63 5.61 6.07
CA GLY A 84 -17.46 5.61 6.95
C GLY A 84 -17.65 4.88 8.29
N LYS A 85 -18.68 4.01 8.42
CA LYS A 85 -19.07 3.34 9.68
C LYS A 85 -18.55 1.92 9.77
N ASP A 86 -18.15 1.33 8.64
CA ASP A 86 -17.61 -0.01 8.65
C ASP A 86 -16.35 -0.10 9.53
N PRO A 87 -16.16 -1.15 10.33
CA PRO A 87 -14.97 -1.31 11.18
C PRO A 87 -13.64 -1.32 10.41
N GLY A 88 -13.65 -1.67 9.12
CA GLY A 88 -12.50 -1.55 8.23
C GLY A 88 -12.19 -0.12 7.79
N CYS A 89 -13.14 0.80 7.94
CA CYS A 89 -13.00 2.24 7.74
C CYS A 89 -12.51 2.93 9.02
N HIS A 90 -11.29 2.60 9.45
CA HIS A 90 -10.75 3.19 10.66
C HIS A 90 -10.71 4.72 10.52
N SER A 91 -11.55 5.42 11.28
CA SER A 91 -11.46 6.86 11.39
C SER A 91 -10.73 7.22 12.67
N ILE A 92 -9.42 7.43 12.50
CA ILE A 92 -8.51 7.66 13.63
C ILE A 92 -8.67 9.10 14.13
N CYS A 93 -9.09 10.00 13.24
CA CYS A 93 -9.12 11.42 13.51
C CYS A 93 -10.51 12.05 13.65
N SER A 94 -11.59 11.29 13.47
CA SER A 94 -12.95 11.78 13.71
C SER A 94 -13.54 11.19 14.99
N ALA A 95 -14.30 11.99 15.73
CA ALA A 95 -15.04 11.51 16.91
C ALA A 95 -16.28 10.68 16.52
N ALA A 96 -16.76 10.80 15.28
CA ALA A 96 -17.86 10.04 14.74
C ALA A 96 -17.68 9.80 13.23
N PRO A 97 -18.21 8.69 12.69
CA PRO A 97 -18.23 8.41 11.26
C PRO A 97 -18.88 9.56 10.46
N ASN A 98 -18.16 10.07 9.45
CA ASN A 98 -18.48 11.26 8.66
C ASN A 98 -18.43 12.60 9.40
N ASP A 99 -17.90 12.65 10.63
CA ASP A 99 -17.54 13.92 11.25
C ASP A 99 -16.26 14.44 10.60
N SER A 100 -16.49 15.21 9.55
CA SER A 100 -15.46 15.86 8.77
C SER A 100 -15.27 17.29 9.23
N THR A 101 -15.39 17.54 10.54
CA THR A 101 -15.28 18.90 11.05
C THR A 101 -14.15 19.05 12.03
N SER A 102 -13.51 20.21 12.00
CA SER A 102 -12.50 20.60 12.98
C SER A 102 -12.84 21.98 13.49
N GLN A 103 -12.60 22.23 14.78
CA GLN A 103 -12.64 23.59 15.30
C GLN A 103 -11.31 24.28 15.04
N THR A 104 -11.41 25.45 14.42
CA THR A 104 -10.31 26.41 14.33
C THR A 104 -10.02 27.03 15.70
N ASP A 105 -8.83 27.63 15.86
CA ASP A 105 -8.46 28.38 17.06
C ASP A 105 -9.43 29.55 17.37
N SER A 106 -10.16 30.03 16.35
CA SER A 106 -11.24 31.03 16.46
C SER A 106 -12.60 30.46 16.91
N GLY A 107 -12.67 29.17 17.23
CA GLY A 107 -13.91 28.49 17.62
C GLY A 107 -14.89 28.26 16.46
N GLN A 108 -14.46 28.47 15.21
CA GLN A 108 -15.28 28.18 14.04
C GLN A 108 -15.09 26.75 13.57
N THR A 109 -16.18 26.11 13.17
CA THR A 109 -16.19 24.78 12.58
C THR A 109 -15.84 24.86 11.11
N GLU A 110 -14.77 24.19 10.69
CA GLU A 110 -14.33 24.06 9.30
C GLU A 110 -14.51 22.62 8.83
N GLN A 111 -14.82 22.46 7.54
CA GLN A 111 -14.89 21.15 6.89
C GLN A 111 -13.47 20.64 6.56
N VAL A 112 -13.17 19.45 7.03
CA VAL A 112 -11.92 18.73 6.85
C VAL A 112 -12.04 17.78 5.66
N LEU A 113 -11.22 17.99 4.65
CA LEU A 113 -11.18 17.13 3.47
C LEU A 113 -10.27 15.92 3.66
N ALA A 114 -9.27 16.04 4.54
CA ALA A 114 -8.35 14.98 4.92
C ALA A 114 -7.70 15.33 6.26
N TRP A 115 -7.34 14.31 7.03
CA TRP A 115 -6.61 14.42 8.28
C TRP A 115 -5.15 14.03 8.09
N ASN A 116 -4.23 14.84 8.62
CA ASN A 116 -2.84 14.46 8.78
C ASN A 116 -2.62 13.97 10.22
N LEU A 117 -1.91 12.86 10.37
CA LEU A 117 -1.39 12.38 11.64
C LEU A 117 0.02 12.94 11.79
N GLN A 118 0.17 13.87 12.73
CA GLN A 118 1.47 14.40 13.11
C GLN A 118 2.00 13.61 14.31
N THR A 119 3.19 13.02 14.16
CA THR A 119 3.91 12.39 15.27
C THR A 119 4.31 13.43 16.31
N CYS A 120 3.92 13.20 17.55
CA CYS A 120 4.24 14.06 18.70
C CYS A 120 5.28 13.43 19.61
N ASP A 121 5.16 12.11 19.81
CA ASP A 121 6.11 11.28 20.55
C ASP A 121 6.12 9.87 19.93
N MET A 122 6.96 8.97 20.43
CA MET A 122 7.03 7.60 19.97
C MET A 122 5.68 6.89 20.10
N GLY A 123 5.01 6.66 18.98
CA GLY A 123 3.71 6.01 18.92
C GLY A 123 2.52 6.91 19.31
N THR A 124 2.77 8.19 19.60
CA THR A 124 1.72 9.18 19.88
C THR A 124 1.60 10.16 18.73
N TYR A 125 0.39 10.30 18.24
CA TYR A 125 0.04 11.14 17.11
C TYR A 125 -1.05 12.13 17.50
N CYS A 126 -1.09 13.27 16.83
CA CYS A 126 -2.22 14.18 16.89
C CYS A 126 -2.82 14.34 15.50
N CYS A 127 -4.14 14.52 15.48
CA CYS A 127 -4.89 14.78 14.27
C CYS A 127 -4.93 16.28 13.99
N ARG A 128 -4.65 16.64 12.74
CA ARG A 128 -4.86 18.00 12.23
C ARG A 128 -5.47 17.98 10.84
N PRO A 129 -6.28 18.99 10.47
CA PRO A 129 -6.72 19.14 9.09
C PRO A 129 -5.51 19.20 8.15
N ALA A 130 -5.62 18.58 6.97
CA ALA A 130 -4.55 18.59 5.98
C ALA A 130 -4.21 20.01 5.47
N SER A 131 -5.17 20.93 5.55
CA SER A 131 -4.98 22.36 5.25
C SER A 131 -4.18 23.12 6.31
N SER A 132 -4.10 22.61 7.54
CA SER A 132 -3.39 23.29 8.63
C SER A 132 -1.89 23.01 8.55
N THR A 133 -1.08 24.04 8.75
CA THR A 133 0.39 23.96 8.91
C THR A 133 0.83 24.00 10.37
N LYS A 134 -0.10 24.27 11.31
CA LYS A 134 0.18 24.37 12.74
C LYS A 134 0.40 22.98 13.34
N SER A 135 1.33 22.90 14.28
CA SER A 135 1.50 21.66 15.07
C SER A 135 0.32 21.48 16.02
N CYS A 136 -0.21 20.25 16.09
CA CYS A 136 -1.26 19.87 17.04
C CYS A 136 -0.73 19.23 18.33
N CYS A 137 0.58 19.05 18.48
CA CYS A 137 1.17 18.29 19.58
C CYS A 137 1.09 19.00 20.93
N ASN A 138 1.07 20.34 20.92
CA ASN A 138 0.98 21.16 22.13
C ASN A 138 -0.41 21.80 22.28
N THR A 139 -1.38 21.37 21.48
CA THR A 139 -2.72 21.93 21.45
C THR A 139 -3.64 21.04 22.28
N PRO A 140 -4.12 21.48 23.45
CA PRO A 140 -4.91 20.64 24.36
C PRO A 140 -6.29 20.27 23.80
N SER A 141 -6.79 21.01 22.81
CA SER A 141 -8.03 20.70 22.09
C SER A 141 -7.84 19.76 20.90
N ALA A 142 -6.60 19.42 20.53
CA ALA A 142 -6.36 18.47 19.45
C ALA A 142 -6.61 17.04 19.91
N LEU A 143 -7.17 16.22 19.02
CA LEU A 143 -7.30 14.79 19.26
C LEU A 143 -5.92 14.13 19.24
N HIS A 144 -5.50 13.60 20.38
CA HIS A 144 -4.28 12.82 20.54
C HIS A 144 -4.63 11.35 20.64
N LEU A 145 -3.83 10.52 19.99
CA LEU A 145 -4.00 9.08 19.95
C LEU A 145 -2.67 8.37 20.07
N THR A 146 -2.68 7.25 20.79
CA THR A 146 -1.54 6.35 20.89
C THR A 146 -1.93 5.06 20.19
N THR A 147 -1.28 4.78 19.06
CA THR A 147 -1.61 3.62 18.23
C THR A 147 -0.42 3.15 17.41
N THR A 148 -0.48 1.90 16.95
CA THR A 148 0.44 1.36 15.95
C THR A 148 -0.18 1.52 14.57
N LEU A 149 0.47 2.30 13.70
CA LEU A 149 -0.01 2.55 12.33
C LEU A 149 0.20 1.33 11.39
N GLY A 150 0.93 0.32 11.88
CA GLY A 150 1.25 -0.89 11.15
C GLY A 150 2.35 -0.68 10.10
N ALA A 151 2.75 -1.76 9.43
CA ALA A 151 3.83 -1.70 8.45
C ALA A 151 3.35 -1.11 7.10
N PRO A 152 4.25 -0.44 6.35
CA PRO A 152 3.98 -0.06 4.98
C PRO A 152 3.81 -1.30 4.10
N LYS A 153 2.67 -1.36 3.39
CA LYS A 153 2.37 -2.29 2.31
C LYS A 153 2.91 -1.71 1.02
N LEU A 154 4.09 -2.18 0.63
CA LEU A 154 4.64 -1.92 -0.68
C LEU A 154 3.82 -2.69 -1.74
N PRO A 155 3.57 -2.10 -2.91
CA PRO A 155 2.97 -2.84 -4.01
C PRO A 155 3.89 -4.00 -4.40
N THR A 156 3.47 -5.23 -4.12
CA THR A 156 4.12 -6.42 -4.67
C THR A 156 3.94 -6.36 -6.18
N SER A 157 5.03 -6.25 -6.92
CA SER A 157 4.98 -6.41 -8.38
C SER A 157 4.53 -7.83 -8.68
N THR A 158 3.26 -8.00 -9.04
CA THR A 158 2.78 -9.28 -9.58
C THR A 158 3.58 -9.54 -10.86
N PRO A 159 4.34 -10.64 -10.97
CA PRO A 159 5.00 -10.97 -12.22
C PRO A 159 3.92 -11.11 -13.29
N SER A 160 4.01 -10.27 -14.32
CA SER A 160 3.13 -10.36 -15.49
C SER A 160 3.32 -11.76 -16.10
N PRO A 161 2.25 -12.53 -16.38
CA PRO A 161 2.39 -13.82 -17.02
C PRO A 161 3.10 -13.60 -18.36
N LEU A 162 4.29 -14.21 -18.51
CA LEU A 162 5.02 -14.18 -19.76
C LEU A 162 4.09 -14.69 -20.88
N PRO A 163 4.03 -14.03 -22.04
CA PRO A 163 3.32 -14.58 -23.18
C PRO A 163 3.89 -15.97 -23.50
N PRO A 164 3.06 -16.95 -23.89
CA PRO A 164 3.55 -18.26 -24.28
C PRO A 164 4.54 -18.10 -25.42
N SER A 165 5.80 -18.41 -25.16
CA SER A 165 6.83 -18.47 -26.20
C SER A 165 6.52 -19.68 -27.06
N ASN A 166 6.02 -19.43 -28.28
CA ASN A 166 5.97 -20.44 -29.33
C ASN A 166 7.41 -20.78 -29.74
N SER A 167 8.07 -21.64 -28.95
CA SER A 167 9.33 -22.26 -29.32
C SER A 167 9.09 -23.24 -30.46
N THR A 168 9.36 -22.79 -31.68
CA THR A 168 9.51 -23.68 -32.84
C THR A 168 10.90 -24.30 -32.74
N SER A 169 10.98 -25.55 -32.31
CA SER A 169 12.22 -26.32 -32.23
C SER A 169 12.84 -26.53 -33.62
N PRO A 170 14.10 -26.17 -33.87
CA PRO A 170 14.85 -26.79 -34.97
C PRO A 170 15.34 -28.19 -34.55
N PRO A 171 15.45 -29.13 -35.51
CA PRO A 171 15.73 -30.52 -35.23
C PRO A 171 17.18 -30.76 -34.79
N SER A 172 17.30 -31.76 -33.92
CA SER A 172 18.52 -32.37 -33.40
C SER A 172 19.53 -32.73 -34.50
N SER A 173 20.79 -32.34 -34.30
CA SER A 173 21.93 -33.02 -34.93
C SER A 173 22.88 -33.49 -33.83
N SER A 174 23.02 -34.81 -33.79
CA SER A 174 23.89 -35.58 -32.92
C SER A 174 25.31 -35.63 -33.50
N SER A 175 26.31 -35.35 -32.68
CA SER A 175 27.65 -35.89 -32.86
C SER A 175 28.33 -36.01 -31.50
N SER A 176 28.38 -37.25 -31.05
CA SER A 176 29.11 -37.76 -29.88
C SER A 176 30.60 -37.88 -30.18
N SER A 177 31.39 -37.90 -29.09
CA SER A 177 32.79 -38.36 -28.88
C SER A 177 33.76 -37.25 -28.48
N SER A 178 34.71 -37.39 -27.56
CA SER A 178 34.98 -38.29 -26.44
C SER A 178 36.07 -37.60 -25.60
N SER A 179 35.98 -37.71 -24.28
CA SER A 179 37.06 -37.72 -23.27
C SER A 179 38.48 -37.23 -23.63
N THR A 180 39.02 -36.29 -22.84
CA THR A 180 40.35 -36.48 -22.23
C THR A 180 40.47 -35.73 -20.90
N THR A 181 40.73 -36.50 -19.86
CA THR A 181 41.19 -36.12 -18.51
C THR A 181 42.67 -35.75 -18.53
N THR A 182 43.08 -34.77 -17.70
CA THR A 182 44.28 -34.72 -16.82
C THR A 182 44.58 -33.24 -16.45
N THR A 183 44.45 -32.83 -15.19
CA THR A 183 45.46 -32.81 -14.10
C THR A 183 46.45 -31.64 -14.20
N THR A 184 46.33 -30.64 -13.33
CA THR A 184 47.34 -30.24 -12.31
C THR A 184 46.83 -29.10 -11.42
N SER A 185 47.06 -29.27 -10.11
CA SER A 185 46.83 -28.34 -8.99
C SER A 185 48.11 -27.49 -8.76
N PRO A 186 48.34 -26.89 -7.56
CA PRO A 186 47.88 -25.61 -7.00
C PRO A 186 49.04 -24.58 -6.89
N GLU A 187 48.78 -23.28 -6.64
CA GLU A 187 49.74 -22.46 -5.87
C GLU A 187 49.08 -21.23 -5.22
N ALA A 188 49.69 -20.78 -4.13
CA ALA A 188 49.10 -20.12 -2.98
C ALA A 188 49.45 -18.63 -2.86
N ASN A 189 48.47 -17.85 -2.40
CA ASN A 189 48.51 -16.87 -1.29
C ASN A 189 49.61 -15.73 -1.30
N PRO A 190 49.74 -14.88 -0.25
CA PRO A 190 49.28 -13.47 -0.24
C PRO A 190 50.39 -12.43 0.01
N THR A 191 50.12 -11.12 -0.13
CA THR A 191 50.84 -10.09 0.65
C THR A 191 50.08 -8.75 0.82
N ASN A 192 49.61 -8.54 2.05
CA ASN A 192 49.56 -7.37 2.97
C ASN A 192 49.76 -5.89 2.48
N PRO A 193 49.31 -4.89 3.29
CA PRO A 193 49.02 -3.50 2.91
C PRO A 193 50.19 -2.53 3.19
N THR A 194 50.04 -1.27 2.78
CA THR A 194 50.85 -0.15 3.29
C THR A 194 50.00 1.10 3.43
N ASN A 195 49.93 1.58 4.67
CA ASN A 195 49.39 2.87 5.12
C ASN A 195 50.45 3.98 4.90
N PRO A 196 50.03 5.23 4.68
CA PRO A 196 50.49 6.32 5.55
C PRO A 196 49.34 7.08 6.23
#